data_AF-A0AB38ZEJ4-F1
#
_entry.id   AF-A0AB38ZEJ4-F1
#
_cell.length_a   1.000
_cell.length_b   1.000
_cell.length_c   1.000
_cell.angle_alpha   90.00
_cell.angle_beta   90.00
_cell.angle_gamma   90.00
#
_symmetry.space_group_name_H-M   'P 1'
#
loop_
_entity.id
_entity.type
_entity.pdbx_description
1 polymer ?
#
loop_
_entity_poly.entity_id
_entity_poly.type
_entity_poly.pdbx_seq_one_letter_code
_entity_poly.pdbx_strand_id
1 'polypeptide(L)'
;MVKIQLITIFLCITLMDFVVGKPIEKSGFQLVCPGDGKECIVTGQQNFDDDKMIQGDIIPDPQQSTDSRNALMDPLTRWPKKTVPYAYHHNFTDKEKQIIESGMRFIESKTCIKFVPYDPKLKFNAVLLITNAAGCKASLGYAKGQRILNLSPSQCLVKNGIVHHEMLHVLGLKHEHSRPDRDEYVTIIQENIAPGQEHNFEKASPLEYTTYDIPYNYLSVMHYPINAFSIDPSRVTLLPKGAVNIKLMGQRVKATNWDLKKINLMYKCTEKN
;
A
#
# COMPACT_ATOMS: atom_id res chain seq x y z
N MET A 1 51.47 72.74 -10.20
CA MET A 1 51.90 71.33 -10.05
C MET A 1 50.92 70.63 -9.12
N VAL A 2 50.58 69.37 -9.43
CA VAL A 2 49.76 68.39 -8.68
C VAL A 2 48.46 67.96 -9.40
N LYS A 3 48.64 66.84 -10.11
CA LYS A 3 47.80 65.63 -10.35
C LYS A 3 46.38 65.76 -10.93
N ILE A 4 46.28 65.46 -12.23
CA ILE A 4 45.12 64.90 -12.92
C ILE A 4 45.09 63.39 -12.64
N GLN A 5 43.95 62.86 -12.21
CA GLN A 5 43.75 61.43 -11.98
C GLN A 5 42.67 60.93 -12.96
N LEU A 6 43.09 60.16 -13.97
CA LEU A 6 42.19 59.46 -14.89
C LEU A 6 41.42 58.37 -14.13
N ILE A 7 40.10 58.37 -14.25
CA ILE A 7 39.24 57.27 -13.80
C ILE A 7 38.92 56.41 -15.03
N THR A 8 39.47 55.19 -15.04
CA THR A 8 39.17 54.15 -16.03
C THR A 8 37.85 53.47 -15.65
N ILE A 9 36.84 53.55 -16.53
CA ILE A 9 35.57 52.86 -16.36
C ILE A 9 35.76 51.39 -16.79
N PHE A 10 35.73 50.46 -15.82
CA PHE A 10 35.62 49.03 -16.11
C PHE A 10 34.14 48.68 -16.33
N LEU A 11 33.78 48.36 -17.56
CA LEU A 11 32.46 47.82 -17.92
C LEU A 11 32.44 46.33 -17.55
N CYS A 12 31.84 45.99 -16.42
CA CYS A 12 31.65 44.61 -16.00
C CYS A 12 30.38 44.06 -16.68
N ILE A 13 30.57 43.33 -17.80
CA ILE A 13 29.51 42.56 -18.45
C ILE A 13 29.30 41.30 -17.60
N THR A 14 28.25 41.28 -16.79
CA THR A 14 27.80 40.06 -16.12
C THR A 14 27.02 39.21 -17.14
N LEU A 15 27.57 38.04 -17.46
CA LEU A 15 26.87 36.98 -18.15
C LEU A 15 25.67 36.57 -17.30
N MET A 16 24.46 36.79 -17.81
CA MET A 16 23.27 36.14 -17.26
C MET A 16 23.35 34.66 -17.61
N ASP A 17 23.76 33.85 -16.65
CA ASP A 17 23.58 32.40 -16.69
C ASP A 17 22.08 32.12 -16.83
N PHE A 18 21.68 31.61 -17.99
CA PHE A 18 20.38 30.99 -18.18
C PHE A 18 20.33 29.75 -17.28
N VAL A 19 19.79 29.91 -16.08
CA VAL A 19 19.35 28.79 -15.25
C VAL A 19 18.21 28.12 -16.02
N VAL A 20 18.52 27.07 -16.75
CA VAL A 20 17.53 26.10 -17.22
C VAL A 20 16.90 25.53 -15.96
N GLY A 21 15.74 26.06 -15.58
CA GLY A 21 14.99 25.58 -14.43
C GLY A 21 14.77 24.08 -14.59
N LYS A 22 15.18 23.31 -13.58
CA LYS A 22 14.76 21.91 -13.46
C LYS A 22 13.23 21.86 -13.64
N PRO A 23 12.69 20.90 -14.40
CA PRO A 23 11.24 20.73 -14.49
C PRO A 23 10.69 20.71 -13.07
N ILE A 24 9.71 21.56 -12.79
CA ILE A 24 8.98 21.52 -11.53
C ILE A 24 8.30 20.15 -11.50
N GLU A 25 8.87 19.20 -10.74
CA GLU A 25 8.18 17.95 -10.43
C GLU A 25 6.87 18.33 -9.76
N LYS A 26 5.76 18.10 -10.46
CA LYS A 26 4.45 18.19 -9.83
C LYS A 26 4.44 17.17 -8.68
N SER A 27 4.20 17.63 -7.47
CA SER A 27 4.06 16.76 -6.31
C SER A 27 2.90 15.80 -6.51
N GLY A 28 3.14 14.50 -6.29
CA GLY A 28 2.12 13.46 -6.38
C GLY A 28 2.11 12.68 -7.70
N PHE A 29 1.54 11.49 -7.64
CA PHE A 29 1.47 10.60 -8.79
C PHE A 29 0.44 11.06 -9.82
N GLN A 30 0.77 10.89 -11.10
CA GLN A 30 -0.10 11.25 -12.22
C GLN A 30 -0.25 10.09 -13.18
N LEU A 31 -1.49 9.80 -13.58
CA LEU A 31 -1.76 8.85 -14.64
C LEU A 31 -1.66 9.57 -15.99
N VAL A 32 -0.74 9.12 -16.83
CA VAL A 32 -0.51 9.65 -18.17
C VAL A 32 -0.83 8.56 -19.18
N CYS A 33 -1.81 8.83 -20.05
CA CYS A 33 -2.19 7.95 -21.15
C CYS A 33 -1.68 8.56 -22.46
N PRO A 34 -0.47 8.18 -22.95
CA PRO A 34 -0.03 8.57 -24.27
C PRO A 34 -1.04 8.01 -25.28
N GLY A 35 -1.47 8.81 -26.26
CA GLY A 35 -2.31 8.31 -27.35
C GLY A 35 -1.65 7.13 -28.09
N ASP A 36 -2.33 6.64 -29.12
CA ASP A 36 -1.75 5.69 -30.09
C ASP A 36 -1.63 4.23 -29.61
N GLY A 37 -2.53 3.80 -28.72
CA GLY A 37 -2.63 2.40 -28.28
C GLY A 37 -1.52 1.95 -27.30
N LYS A 38 -0.71 2.89 -26.82
CA LYS A 38 0.26 2.66 -25.75
C LYS A 38 -0.46 2.56 -24.40
N GLU A 39 0.11 1.78 -23.48
CA GLU A 39 -0.40 1.64 -22.12
C GLU A 39 -0.29 2.96 -21.34
N CYS A 40 -1.25 3.22 -20.47
CA CYS A 40 -1.15 4.32 -19.52
C CYS A 40 -0.08 4.01 -18.48
N ILE A 41 0.70 5.03 -18.12
CA ILE A 41 1.78 4.94 -17.15
C ILE A 41 1.54 5.91 -16.00
N VAL A 42 2.15 5.62 -14.86
CA VAL A 42 2.20 6.53 -13.72
C VAL A 42 3.53 7.28 -13.74
N THR A 43 3.49 8.59 -13.52
CA THR A 43 4.65 9.46 -13.37
C THR A 43 4.57 10.26 -12.06
N GLY A 44 5.65 10.97 -11.72
CA GLY A 44 5.74 11.78 -10.51
C GLY A 44 6.16 10.97 -9.29
N GLN A 45 6.35 11.67 -8.17
CA GLN A 45 6.75 11.06 -6.90
C GLN A 45 5.91 11.60 -5.76
N GLN A 46 5.79 10.79 -4.71
CA GLN A 46 5.11 11.18 -3.47
C GLN A 46 5.91 10.66 -2.28
N ASN A 47 6.17 11.55 -1.33
CA ASN A 47 6.66 11.17 -0.01
C ASN A 47 5.45 10.83 0.86
N PHE A 48 5.49 9.66 1.47
CA PHE A 48 4.49 9.24 2.44
C PHE A 48 4.95 9.63 3.84
N ASP A 49 4.02 10.13 4.64
CA ASP A 49 4.23 10.39 6.05
C ASP A 49 3.94 9.09 6.81
N ASP A 50 4.99 8.35 7.13
CA ASP A 50 4.87 7.01 7.71
C ASP A 50 4.17 7.04 9.09
N ASP A 51 4.28 8.15 9.83
CA ASP A 51 3.59 8.35 11.12
C ASP A 51 2.08 8.55 10.97
N LYS A 52 1.59 8.81 9.75
CA LYS A 52 0.16 8.92 9.45
C LYS A 52 -0.43 7.64 8.87
N MET A 53 0.37 6.61 8.61
CA MET A 53 -0.16 5.37 8.04
C MET A 53 -1.02 4.65 9.07
N ILE A 54 -2.19 4.17 8.64
CA ILE A 54 -3.01 3.32 9.49
C ILE A 54 -2.31 1.98 9.59
N GLN A 55 -2.00 1.51 10.80
CA GLN A 55 -1.36 0.21 11.00
C GLN A 55 -0.03 0.09 10.21
N GLY A 56 0.69 1.21 10.04
CA GLY A 56 2.02 1.29 9.45
C GLY A 56 2.13 1.21 7.93
N ASP A 57 1.16 0.60 7.22
CA ASP A 57 1.23 0.40 5.77
C ASP A 57 -0.10 0.64 5.02
N ILE A 58 -1.17 1.02 5.72
CA ILE A 58 -2.42 1.41 5.06
C ILE A 58 -2.46 2.93 4.88
N ILE A 59 -2.53 3.35 3.62
CA ILE A 59 -2.61 4.78 3.25
C ILE A 59 -3.99 5.33 3.67
N PRO A 60 -4.06 6.36 4.53
CA PRO A 60 -5.31 7.01 4.88
C PRO A 60 -5.95 7.65 3.65
N ASP A 61 -7.27 7.47 3.50
CA ASP A 61 -8.04 8.09 2.42
C ASP A 61 -8.93 9.20 2.99
N PRO A 62 -8.69 10.49 2.67
CA PRO A 62 -9.52 11.59 3.16
C PRO A 62 -10.99 11.53 2.71
N GLN A 63 -11.27 10.84 1.59
CA GLN A 63 -12.62 10.68 1.05
C GLN A 63 -13.38 9.52 1.71
N GLN A 64 -12.69 8.65 2.45
CA GLN A 64 -13.30 7.75 3.41
C GLN A 64 -13.27 8.52 4.75
N SER A 65 -14.42 9.06 5.17
CA SER A 65 -14.49 9.93 6.36
C SER A 65 -13.80 9.29 7.58
N THR A 66 -13.27 10.13 8.48
CA THR A 66 -12.66 9.70 9.75
C THR A 66 -13.64 9.03 10.71
N ASP A 67 -14.96 9.18 10.47
CA ASP A 67 -16.06 8.44 11.11
C ASP A 67 -16.40 7.12 10.40
N SER A 68 -15.74 6.87 9.27
CA SER A 68 -15.80 5.64 8.49
C SER A 68 -14.43 4.96 8.56
N ARG A 69 -14.06 4.45 9.74
CA ARG A 69 -12.92 3.51 9.90
C ARG A 69 -13.26 2.13 9.35
N ASN A 70 -14.17 2.08 8.39
CA ASN A 70 -14.80 0.89 7.88
C ASN A 70 -13.73 -0.08 7.32
N ALA A 71 -13.65 -1.30 7.86
CA ALA A 71 -12.94 -2.43 7.25
C ALA A 71 -13.91 -3.18 6.34
N LEU A 72 -14.35 -2.45 5.33
CA LEU A 72 -15.75 -2.29 4.96
C LEU A 72 -16.56 -3.58 4.73
N MET A 73 -17.48 -3.86 5.66
CA MET A 73 -18.69 -4.64 5.35
C MET A 73 -19.47 -4.03 4.16
N ASP A 74 -19.35 -2.72 3.93
CA ASP A 74 -19.97 -2.00 2.83
C ASP A 74 -19.54 -2.54 1.45
N PRO A 75 -20.48 -3.09 0.66
CA PRO A 75 -20.19 -3.53 -0.71
C PRO A 75 -19.63 -2.43 -1.62
N LEU A 76 -19.85 -1.15 -1.32
CA LEU A 76 -19.41 -0.01 -2.14
C LEU A 76 -17.90 0.17 -2.19
N THR A 77 -17.15 -0.53 -1.34
CA THR A 77 -15.69 -0.47 -1.28
C THR A 77 -15.01 -1.73 -1.78
N ARG A 78 -15.80 -2.58 -2.42
CA ARG A 78 -15.31 -3.70 -3.22
C ARG A 78 -15.16 -3.23 -4.65
N TRP A 79 -14.04 -3.58 -5.26
CA TRP A 79 -13.79 -3.32 -6.68
C TRP A 79 -14.96 -3.79 -7.56
N PRO A 80 -15.62 -2.89 -8.31
CA PRO A 80 -16.75 -3.24 -9.16
C PRO A 80 -16.39 -4.33 -10.15
N LYS A 81 -17.34 -5.25 -10.40
CA LYS A 81 -17.16 -6.41 -11.28
C LYS A 81 -15.97 -7.32 -10.90
N LYS A 82 -15.45 -7.20 -9.67
CA LYS A 82 -14.27 -7.93 -9.19
C LYS A 82 -13.01 -7.61 -10.01
N THR A 83 -12.96 -6.43 -10.64
CA THR A 83 -11.90 -6.01 -11.55
C THR A 83 -11.14 -4.82 -10.99
N VAL A 84 -9.82 -4.95 -10.91
CA VAL A 84 -8.87 -3.93 -10.47
C VAL A 84 -8.09 -3.44 -11.70
N PRO A 85 -8.51 -2.33 -12.33
CA PRO A 85 -7.72 -1.73 -13.41
C PRO A 85 -6.46 -1.07 -12.82
N TYR A 86 -5.29 -1.33 -13.39
CA TYR A 86 -4.01 -0.86 -12.85
C TYR A 86 -3.13 -0.19 -13.91
N ALA A 87 -2.22 0.67 -13.46
CA ALA A 87 -1.15 1.24 -14.28
C ALA A 87 0.16 1.24 -13.49
N TYR A 88 1.27 0.95 -14.17
CA TYR A 88 2.60 0.95 -13.54
C TYR A 88 3.25 2.31 -13.59
N HIS A 89 3.98 2.64 -12.53
CA HIS A 89 4.98 3.70 -12.58
C HIS A 89 6.04 3.38 -13.63
N HIS A 90 6.42 4.39 -14.40
CA HIS A 90 7.29 4.22 -15.58
C HIS A 90 8.70 3.68 -15.25
N ASN A 91 9.13 3.79 -13.99
CA ASN A 91 10.44 3.32 -13.53
C ASN A 91 10.50 1.84 -13.13
N PHE A 92 9.41 1.07 -13.25
CA PHE A 92 9.50 -0.38 -13.06
C PHE A 92 10.13 -1.06 -14.27
N THR A 93 11.16 -1.87 -14.02
CA THR A 93 11.75 -2.79 -15.00
C THR A 93 10.81 -3.96 -15.30
N ASP A 94 11.02 -4.63 -16.43
CA ASP A 94 10.19 -5.79 -16.80
C ASP A 94 10.31 -6.94 -15.79
N LYS A 95 11.50 -7.14 -15.19
CA LYS A 95 11.70 -8.13 -14.14
C LYS A 95 10.88 -7.83 -12.89
N GLU A 96 10.81 -6.56 -12.48
CA GLU A 96 10.01 -6.14 -11.33
C GLU A 96 8.51 -6.30 -11.63
N LYS A 97 8.05 -5.92 -12.83
CA LYS A 97 6.67 -6.15 -13.28
C LYS A 97 6.32 -7.64 -13.22
N GLN A 98 7.19 -8.53 -13.70
CA GLN A 98 6.96 -9.98 -13.64
C GLN A 98 6.75 -10.52 -12.21
N ILE A 99 7.46 -9.97 -11.22
CA ILE A 99 7.27 -10.33 -9.81
C ILE A 99 5.88 -9.89 -9.33
N ILE A 100 5.50 -8.65 -9.64
CA ILE A 100 4.18 -8.09 -9.28
C ILE A 100 3.06 -8.90 -9.95
N GLU A 101 3.17 -9.16 -11.24
CA GLU A 101 2.20 -9.97 -12.00
C GLU A 101 2.13 -11.41 -11.50
N SER A 102 3.23 -11.98 -10.98
CA SER A 102 3.20 -13.30 -10.33
C SER A 102 2.28 -13.28 -9.11
N GLY A 103 2.33 -12.21 -8.31
CA GLY A 103 1.41 -11.98 -7.20
C GLY A 103 -0.04 -11.82 -7.64
N MET A 104 -0.27 -11.05 -8.72
CA MET A 104 -1.61 -10.93 -9.33
C MET A 104 -2.13 -12.30 -9.74
N ARG A 105 -1.38 -13.06 -10.54
CA ARG A 105 -1.74 -14.40 -11.02
C ARG A 105 -2.02 -15.36 -9.87
N PHE A 106 -1.25 -15.28 -8.78
CA PHE A 106 -1.49 -16.11 -7.59
C PHE A 106 -2.89 -15.84 -7.01
N ILE A 107 -3.26 -14.57 -6.80
CA ILE A 107 -4.59 -14.18 -6.30
C ILE A 107 -5.69 -14.58 -7.29
N GLU A 108 -5.53 -14.30 -8.59
CA GLU A 108 -6.52 -14.65 -9.63
C GLU A 108 -6.72 -16.17 -9.80
N SER A 109 -5.70 -16.96 -9.50
CA SER A 109 -5.80 -18.43 -9.59
C SER A 109 -6.69 -19.02 -8.50
N LYS A 110 -6.82 -18.33 -7.36
CA LYS A 110 -7.55 -18.79 -6.16
C LYS A 110 -8.82 -18.00 -5.88
N THR A 111 -9.06 -16.93 -6.64
CA THR A 111 -10.21 -16.06 -6.47
C THR A 111 -10.87 -15.73 -7.80
N CYS A 112 -11.96 -14.96 -7.75
CA CYS A 112 -12.63 -14.40 -8.91
C CYS A 112 -12.18 -12.97 -9.24
N ILE A 113 -11.17 -12.45 -8.54
CA ILE A 113 -10.58 -11.13 -8.81
C ILE A 113 -9.85 -11.18 -10.16
N LYS A 114 -9.85 -10.03 -10.85
CA LYS A 114 -9.08 -9.79 -12.06
C LYS A 114 -8.33 -8.48 -11.98
N PHE A 115 -7.03 -8.52 -12.24
CA PHE A 115 -6.20 -7.34 -12.46
C PHE A 115 -6.08 -7.13 -13.96
N VAL A 116 -6.38 -5.91 -14.43
CA VAL A 116 -6.35 -5.60 -15.87
C VAL A 116 -5.56 -4.31 -16.10
N PRO A 117 -4.75 -4.21 -17.16
CA PRO A 117 -4.18 -2.92 -17.55
C PRO A 117 -5.27 -1.87 -17.71
N TYR A 118 -5.03 -0.67 -17.20
CA TYR A 118 -5.97 0.44 -17.32
C TYR A 118 -6.08 0.88 -18.77
N ASP A 119 -7.30 0.85 -19.32
CA ASP A 119 -7.62 1.38 -20.64
C ASP A 119 -8.51 2.61 -20.48
N PRO A 120 -8.08 3.81 -20.92
CA PRO A 120 -8.86 5.04 -20.79
C PRO A 120 -10.16 5.03 -21.62
N LYS A 121 -10.30 4.11 -22.58
CA LYS A 121 -11.54 3.90 -23.34
C LYS A 121 -12.58 3.16 -22.51
N LEU A 122 -12.15 2.36 -21.55
CA LEU A 122 -13.00 1.69 -20.59
C LEU A 122 -13.30 2.69 -19.45
N LYS A 123 -14.58 3.04 -19.27
CA LYS A 123 -15.03 4.01 -18.26
C LYS A 123 -14.92 3.45 -16.84
N PHE A 124 -13.70 3.25 -16.36
CA PHE A 124 -13.45 2.88 -14.97
C PHE A 124 -13.59 4.10 -14.06
N ASN A 125 -14.27 3.93 -12.92
CA ASN A 125 -14.41 5.00 -11.92
C ASN A 125 -13.22 5.08 -10.97
N ALA A 126 -12.28 4.14 -11.04
CA ALA A 126 -11.07 4.11 -10.24
C ALA A 126 -9.93 3.42 -10.98
N VAL A 127 -8.70 3.67 -10.54
CA VAL A 127 -7.47 3.04 -11.06
C VAL A 127 -6.51 2.78 -9.92
N LEU A 128 -5.87 1.61 -9.93
CA LEU A 128 -4.75 1.29 -9.04
C LEU A 128 -3.44 1.77 -9.67
N LEU A 129 -2.82 2.78 -9.07
CA LEU A 129 -1.48 3.22 -9.41
C LEU A 129 -0.48 2.33 -8.67
N ILE A 130 0.31 1.55 -9.42
CA ILE A 130 1.37 0.73 -8.86
C ILE A 130 2.65 1.57 -8.89
N THR A 131 3.16 1.96 -7.72
CA THR A 131 4.24 2.95 -7.55
C THR A 131 5.45 2.35 -6.85
N ASN A 132 6.60 3.03 -6.94
CA ASN A 132 7.89 2.49 -6.48
C ASN A 132 8.64 3.41 -5.50
N ALA A 133 7.93 4.26 -4.76
CA ALA A 133 8.50 5.07 -3.70
C ALA A 133 8.95 4.21 -2.50
N ALA A 134 9.56 4.81 -1.49
CA ALA A 134 10.08 4.09 -0.32
C ALA A 134 8.97 3.39 0.50
N GLY A 135 9.31 2.20 1.00
CA GLY A 135 8.41 1.36 1.83
C GLY A 135 7.40 0.54 1.02
N CYS A 136 6.65 -0.29 1.74
CA CYS A 136 5.53 -1.08 1.22
C CYS A 136 4.27 -0.55 1.88
N LYS A 137 3.27 -0.20 1.08
CA LYS A 137 2.01 0.37 1.56
C LYS A 137 0.95 0.35 0.48
N ALA A 138 -0.30 0.32 0.89
CA ALA A 138 -1.43 0.27 -0.03
C ALA A 138 -2.63 1.06 0.48
N SER A 139 -3.44 1.55 -0.45
CA SER A 139 -4.78 2.00 -0.16
C SER A 139 -5.67 0.81 0.24
N LEU A 140 -6.58 1.02 1.20
CA LEU A 140 -7.54 -0.01 1.60
C LEU A 140 -8.75 -0.02 0.67
N GLY A 141 -8.99 -1.16 0.01
CA GLY A 141 -10.18 -1.40 -0.80
C GLY A 141 -10.37 -0.43 -1.98
N TYR A 142 -11.57 -0.49 -2.55
CA TYR A 142 -12.01 0.41 -3.62
C TYR A 142 -12.55 1.73 -3.06
N ALA A 143 -12.17 2.81 -3.74
CA ALA A 143 -12.83 4.10 -3.71
C ALA A 143 -12.75 4.70 -5.11
N LYS A 144 -13.58 5.68 -5.43
CA LYS A 144 -13.49 6.38 -6.73
C LYS A 144 -12.16 7.13 -6.84
N GLY A 145 -11.65 7.25 -8.06
CA GLY A 145 -10.40 7.94 -8.35
C GLY A 145 -9.16 7.03 -8.21
N GLN A 146 -8.04 7.63 -7.79
CA GLN A 146 -6.76 6.93 -7.73
C GLN A 146 -6.64 6.16 -6.41
N ARG A 147 -6.27 4.88 -6.51
CA ARG A 147 -5.80 4.05 -5.40
C ARG A 147 -4.32 3.80 -5.59
N ILE A 148 -3.58 3.61 -4.51
CA ILE A 148 -2.13 3.42 -4.56
C ILE A 148 -1.77 2.03 -4.06
N LEU A 149 -0.89 1.35 -4.80
CA LEU A 149 -0.14 0.19 -4.36
C LEU A 149 1.35 0.53 -4.51
N ASN A 150 2.00 0.89 -3.40
CA ASN A 150 3.40 1.26 -3.42
C ASN A 150 4.28 0.05 -3.06
N LEU A 151 5.13 -0.33 -3.99
CA LEU A 151 6.04 -1.47 -3.90
C LEU A 151 7.46 -1.02 -4.21
N SER A 152 8.19 -0.55 -3.20
CA SER A 152 9.63 -0.31 -3.31
C SER A 152 10.35 -1.58 -3.80
N PRO A 153 11.09 -1.55 -4.92
CA PRO A 153 11.71 -2.76 -5.45
C PRO A 153 12.68 -3.45 -4.49
N SER A 154 13.46 -2.68 -3.73
CA SER A 154 14.46 -3.21 -2.79
C SER A 154 13.87 -3.73 -1.48
N GLN A 155 12.63 -3.36 -1.13
CA GLN A 155 12.00 -3.73 0.14
C GLN A 155 10.81 -4.69 -0.05
N CYS A 156 10.02 -4.50 -1.10
CA CYS A 156 8.73 -5.17 -1.27
C CYS A 156 8.77 -6.31 -2.28
N LEU A 157 9.64 -6.23 -3.30
CA LEU A 157 9.75 -7.25 -4.35
C LEU A 157 10.74 -8.38 -4.00
N VAL A 158 11.29 -8.37 -2.78
CA VAL A 158 12.23 -9.38 -2.28
C VAL A 158 11.54 -10.67 -1.81
N LYS A 159 10.24 -10.62 -1.51
CA LYS A 159 9.43 -11.78 -1.10
C LYS A 159 8.00 -11.66 -1.64
N ASN A 160 7.51 -12.73 -2.28
CA ASN A 160 6.16 -12.76 -2.86
C ASN A 160 5.06 -12.50 -1.82
N GLY A 161 5.24 -12.91 -0.57
CA GLY A 161 4.24 -12.64 0.47
C GLY A 161 4.07 -11.16 0.80
N ILE A 162 5.07 -10.30 0.58
CA ILE A 162 4.91 -8.85 0.75
C ILE A 162 3.99 -8.31 -0.36
N VAL A 163 4.23 -8.69 -1.61
CA VAL A 163 3.35 -8.32 -2.73
C VAL A 163 1.92 -8.79 -2.49
N HIS A 164 1.73 -10.03 -2.01
CA HIS A 164 0.41 -10.55 -1.68
C HIS A 164 -0.25 -9.74 -0.56
N HIS A 165 0.48 -9.38 0.49
CA HIS A 165 -0.01 -8.58 1.62
C HIS A 165 -0.59 -7.24 1.15
N GLU A 166 0.20 -6.47 0.40
CA GLU A 166 -0.24 -5.16 -0.11
C GLU A 166 -1.43 -5.28 -1.09
N MET A 167 -1.44 -6.32 -1.93
CA MET A 167 -2.58 -6.58 -2.82
C MET A 167 -3.85 -6.94 -2.03
N LEU A 168 -3.73 -7.63 -0.90
CA LEU A 168 -4.89 -7.93 -0.05
C LEU A 168 -5.44 -6.67 0.64
N HIS A 169 -4.59 -5.70 0.99
CA HIS A 169 -5.05 -4.36 1.39
C HIS A 169 -5.83 -3.66 0.27
N VAL A 170 -5.32 -3.68 -0.96
CA VAL A 170 -6.05 -3.15 -2.14
C VAL A 170 -7.43 -3.80 -2.31
N LEU A 171 -7.57 -5.07 -1.94
CA LEU A 171 -8.85 -5.80 -2.00
C LEU A 171 -9.72 -5.61 -0.75
N GLY A 172 -9.26 -4.85 0.24
CA GLY A 172 -10.05 -4.43 1.40
C GLY A 172 -9.80 -5.23 2.68
N LEU A 173 -8.78 -6.10 2.74
CA LEU A 173 -8.42 -6.75 4.00
C LEU A 173 -7.60 -5.81 4.88
N LYS A 174 -7.98 -5.71 6.15
CA LYS A 174 -7.13 -5.16 7.22
C LYS A 174 -6.28 -6.27 7.84
N HIS A 175 -5.38 -5.88 8.73
CA HIS A 175 -4.54 -6.80 9.47
C HIS A 175 -5.33 -7.78 10.35
N GLU A 176 -4.83 -9.01 10.49
CA GLU A 176 -5.46 -10.06 11.29
C GLU A 176 -5.48 -9.72 12.78
N HIS A 177 -4.41 -9.09 13.30
CA HIS A 177 -4.34 -8.67 14.72
C HIS A 177 -5.29 -7.53 15.06
N SER A 178 -5.89 -6.89 14.06
CA SER A 178 -6.86 -5.83 14.25
C SER A 178 -8.30 -6.33 14.32
N ARG A 179 -8.55 -7.64 14.20
CA ARG A 179 -9.90 -8.17 14.30
C ARG A 179 -10.59 -7.75 15.61
N PRO A 180 -11.92 -7.55 15.61
CA PRO A 180 -12.65 -7.20 16.83
C PRO A 180 -12.50 -8.24 17.96
N ASP A 181 -12.40 -9.53 17.59
CA ASP A 181 -12.24 -10.69 18.48
C ASP A 181 -10.78 -11.02 18.81
N ARG A 182 -9.79 -10.22 18.36
CA ARG A 182 -8.36 -10.55 18.48
C ARG A 182 -7.90 -10.80 19.92
N ASP A 183 -8.51 -10.16 20.91
CA ASP A 183 -8.13 -10.31 22.32
C ASP A 183 -8.47 -11.71 22.89
N GLU A 184 -9.26 -12.53 22.19
CA GLU A 184 -9.44 -13.95 22.52
C GLU A 184 -8.22 -14.80 22.11
N TYR A 185 -7.44 -14.32 21.14
CA TYR A 185 -6.40 -15.09 20.47
C TYR A 185 -4.98 -14.58 20.77
N VAL A 186 -4.82 -13.29 21.03
CA VAL A 186 -3.54 -12.64 21.29
C VAL A 186 -3.63 -11.69 22.48
N THR A 187 -2.48 -11.43 23.10
CA THR A 187 -2.31 -10.37 24.10
C THR A 187 -1.37 -9.32 23.50
N ILE A 188 -1.79 -8.05 23.53
CA ILE A 188 -0.93 -6.91 23.19
C ILE A 188 -0.21 -6.46 24.45
N ILE A 189 1.12 -6.39 24.38
CA ILE A 189 1.99 -5.95 25.49
C ILE A 189 2.29 -4.47 25.28
N GLN A 190 1.43 -3.62 25.83
CA GLN A 190 1.44 -2.18 25.60
C GLN A 190 2.77 -1.53 26.02
N GLU A 191 3.35 -1.99 27.13
CA GLU A 191 4.62 -1.49 27.68
C GLU A 191 5.85 -1.75 26.79
N ASN A 192 5.73 -2.62 25.80
CA ASN A 192 6.80 -2.91 24.83
C ASN A 192 6.61 -2.16 23.52
N ILE A 193 5.49 -1.46 23.30
CA ILE A 193 5.25 -0.68 22.08
C ILE A 193 6.08 0.61 22.14
N ALA A 194 6.68 0.98 21.01
CA ALA A 194 7.40 2.25 20.88
C ALA A 194 6.42 3.43 21.06
N PRO A 195 6.76 4.46 21.87
CA PRO A 195 5.88 5.59 22.10
C PRO A 195 5.39 6.24 20.80
N GLY A 196 4.07 6.44 20.71
CA GLY A 196 3.40 7.00 19.52
C GLY A 196 2.93 5.95 18.50
N GLN A 197 3.31 4.68 18.66
CA GLN A 197 2.93 3.59 17.76
C GLN A 197 1.74 2.75 18.25
N GLU A 198 1.11 3.13 19.37
CA GLU A 198 0.00 2.40 20.01
C GLU A 198 -1.21 2.29 19.09
N HIS A 199 -1.43 3.32 18.26
CA HIS A 199 -2.53 3.39 17.29
C HIS A 199 -2.49 2.23 16.25
N ASN A 200 -1.31 1.66 15.96
CA ASN A 200 -1.17 0.52 15.06
C ASN A 200 -1.77 -0.78 15.61
N PHE A 201 -2.11 -0.81 16.91
CA PHE A 201 -2.74 -1.93 17.59
C PHE A 201 -4.23 -1.70 17.85
N GLU A 202 -4.82 -0.62 17.36
CA GLU A 202 -6.27 -0.41 17.45
C GLU A 202 -7.03 -1.52 16.72
N LYS A 203 -8.10 -2.02 17.35
CA LYS A 203 -9.00 -2.99 16.73
C LYS A 203 -9.91 -2.29 15.73
N ALA A 204 -10.22 -2.98 14.64
CA ALA A 204 -11.33 -2.62 13.78
C ALA A 204 -12.65 -2.69 14.57
N SER A 205 -13.60 -1.81 14.26
CA SER A 205 -14.92 -1.85 14.87
C SER A 205 -15.69 -3.10 14.44
N PRO A 206 -16.43 -3.76 15.35
CA PRO A 206 -17.33 -4.86 14.98
C PRO A 206 -18.41 -4.48 13.96
N LEU A 207 -18.81 -3.20 13.92
CA LEU A 207 -19.77 -2.69 12.93
C LEU A 207 -19.15 -2.60 11.53
N GLU A 208 -17.85 -2.68 11.46
CA GLU A 208 -17.06 -2.33 10.29
C GLU A 208 -16.27 -3.51 9.74
N TYR A 209 -16.08 -4.57 10.52
CA TYR A 209 -15.30 -5.76 10.17
C TYR A 209 -16.15 -7.02 10.34
N THR A 210 -16.14 -7.88 9.34
CA THR A 210 -16.71 -9.22 9.45
C THR A 210 -15.62 -10.28 9.36
N THR A 211 -15.67 -11.24 10.27
CA THR A 211 -14.76 -12.39 10.28
C THR A 211 -15.14 -13.42 9.21
N TYR A 212 -16.33 -13.30 8.62
CA TYR A 212 -16.96 -14.31 7.77
C TYR A 212 -16.99 -15.72 8.39
N ASP A 213 -17.06 -15.78 9.73
CA ASP A 213 -16.94 -17.00 10.53
C ASP A 213 -15.66 -17.81 10.23
N ILE A 214 -14.63 -17.14 9.70
CA ILE A 214 -13.31 -17.71 9.51
C ILE A 214 -12.54 -17.55 10.83
N PRO A 215 -12.03 -18.65 11.43
CA PRO A 215 -11.30 -18.57 12.69
C PRO A 215 -10.05 -17.69 12.58
N TYR A 216 -9.52 -17.27 13.72
CA TYR A 216 -8.33 -16.43 13.76
C TYR A 216 -7.11 -17.14 13.18
N ASN A 217 -6.40 -16.49 12.26
CA ASN A 217 -5.28 -17.11 11.54
C ASN A 217 -3.93 -16.47 11.94
N TYR A 218 -3.25 -17.07 12.92
CA TYR A 218 -1.90 -16.62 13.35
C TYR A 218 -0.86 -16.60 12.23
N LEU A 219 -1.06 -17.39 11.16
CA LEU A 219 -0.14 -17.51 10.03
C LEU A 219 -0.60 -16.71 8.80
N SER A 220 -1.66 -15.90 8.95
CA SER A 220 -2.11 -14.99 7.91
C SER A 220 -0.95 -14.12 7.45
N VAL A 221 -0.85 -13.90 6.14
CA VAL A 221 0.12 -12.92 5.62
C VAL A 221 -0.24 -11.50 6.08
N MET A 222 -1.48 -11.27 6.51
CA MET A 222 -1.99 -10.03 7.11
C MET A 222 -1.74 -9.96 8.62
N HIS A 223 -1.06 -10.93 9.23
CA HIS A 223 -0.69 -10.85 10.64
C HIS A 223 0.63 -10.11 10.82
N TYR A 224 0.76 -9.32 11.88
CA TYR A 224 2.03 -8.74 12.30
C TYR A 224 3.03 -9.78 12.83
N PRO A 225 4.34 -9.54 12.71
CA PRO A 225 5.33 -10.26 13.50
C PRO A 225 5.17 -9.92 14.99
N ILE A 226 5.70 -10.77 15.87
CA ILE A 226 5.52 -10.67 17.33
C ILE A 226 6.13 -9.43 17.98
N ASN A 227 7.08 -8.77 17.31
CA ASN A 227 7.81 -7.60 17.78
C ASN A 227 7.49 -6.34 16.94
N ALA A 228 6.38 -6.35 16.20
CA ALA A 228 5.96 -5.20 15.40
C ALA A 228 5.88 -3.94 16.28
N PHE A 229 6.44 -2.84 15.79
CA PHE A 229 6.47 -1.52 16.48
C PHE A 229 7.01 -1.57 17.91
N SER A 230 7.88 -2.53 18.22
CA SER A 230 8.48 -2.63 19.55
C SER A 230 9.47 -1.49 19.80
N ILE A 231 9.52 -1.02 21.05
CA ILE A 231 10.54 -0.08 21.54
C ILE A 231 11.97 -0.65 21.42
N ASP A 232 12.08 -1.98 21.44
CA ASP A 232 13.32 -2.73 21.23
C ASP A 232 13.01 -3.97 20.37
N PRO A 233 13.72 -4.22 19.25
CA PRO A 233 13.45 -5.36 18.37
C PRO A 233 13.47 -6.74 19.05
N SER A 234 14.13 -6.88 20.21
CA SER A 234 14.15 -8.12 21.01
C SER A 234 12.90 -8.34 21.85
N ARG A 235 12.09 -7.30 22.08
CA ARG A 235 10.87 -7.35 22.88
C ARG A 235 9.65 -7.69 22.02
N VAL A 236 8.77 -8.51 22.58
CA VAL A 236 7.51 -8.88 21.96
C VAL A 236 6.43 -7.87 22.33
N THR A 237 5.66 -7.42 21.33
CA THR A 237 4.47 -6.56 21.48
C THR A 237 3.17 -7.36 21.34
N LEU A 238 3.24 -8.55 20.74
CA LEU A 238 2.10 -9.41 20.49
C LEU A 238 2.44 -10.87 20.82
N LEU A 239 1.71 -11.44 21.79
CA LEU A 239 1.83 -12.85 22.18
C LEU A 239 0.57 -13.63 21.84
N PRO A 240 0.67 -14.81 21.20
CA PRO A 240 -0.48 -15.68 20.99
C PRO A 240 -0.89 -16.38 22.30
N LYS A 241 -2.20 -16.56 22.49
CA LYS A 241 -2.78 -17.35 23.57
C LYS A 241 -2.91 -18.84 23.22
N GLY A 242 -2.93 -19.17 21.93
CA GLY A 242 -2.96 -20.54 21.43
C GLY A 242 -1.57 -21.17 21.24
N ALA A 243 -1.54 -22.49 21.03
CA ALA A 243 -0.32 -23.22 20.72
C ALA A 243 0.12 -22.98 19.26
N VAL A 244 0.93 -21.95 19.05
CA VAL A 244 1.54 -21.62 17.75
C VAL A 244 3.03 -21.32 17.92
N ASN A 245 3.83 -21.70 16.92
CA ASN A 245 5.22 -21.27 16.87
C ASN A 245 5.28 -19.79 16.52
N ILE A 246 5.60 -18.96 17.51
CA ILE A 246 5.68 -17.50 17.41
C ILE A 246 6.59 -17.01 16.27
N LYS A 247 7.60 -17.80 15.88
CA LYS A 247 8.53 -17.45 14.78
C LYS A 247 7.87 -17.49 13.39
N LEU A 248 6.70 -18.13 13.28
CA LEU A 248 5.94 -18.22 12.03
C LEU A 248 4.90 -17.09 11.90
N MET A 249 4.60 -16.38 12.99
CA MET A 249 3.71 -15.21 12.94
C MET A 249 4.41 -14.07 12.20
N GLY A 250 3.66 -13.33 11.38
CA GLY A 250 4.23 -12.30 10.52
C GLY A 250 4.96 -12.84 9.29
N GLN A 251 4.75 -14.11 8.92
CA GLN A 251 5.34 -14.67 7.72
C GLN A 251 5.02 -13.82 6.47
N ARG A 252 6.00 -13.74 5.56
CA ARG A 252 5.88 -13.09 4.25
C ARG A 252 6.27 -14.04 3.11
N VAL A 253 5.95 -15.33 3.27
CA VAL A 253 6.16 -16.36 2.25
C VAL A 253 5.06 -16.28 1.19
N LYS A 254 3.79 -16.35 1.61
CA LYS A 254 2.62 -16.25 0.73
C LYS A 254 1.32 -16.00 1.51
N ALA A 255 0.28 -15.52 0.83
CA ALA A 255 -1.07 -15.53 1.42
C ALA A 255 -1.53 -16.97 1.64
N THR A 256 -2.20 -17.19 2.76
CA THR A 256 -2.75 -18.49 3.13
C THR A 256 -4.07 -18.74 2.40
N ASN A 257 -4.53 -20.00 2.37
CA ASN A 257 -5.85 -20.32 1.82
C ASN A 257 -6.97 -19.60 2.58
N TRP A 258 -6.78 -19.29 3.86
CA TRP A 258 -7.77 -18.59 4.68
C TRP A 258 -7.83 -17.10 4.34
N ASP A 259 -6.70 -16.47 4.03
CA ASP A 259 -6.66 -15.09 3.52
C ASP A 259 -7.46 -14.98 2.21
N LEU A 260 -7.24 -15.93 1.29
CA LEU A 260 -7.93 -15.96 0.00
C LEU A 260 -9.40 -16.37 0.13
N LYS A 261 -9.75 -17.20 1.13
CA LYS A 261 -11.14 -17.52 1.47
C LYS A 261 -11.90 -16.27 1.91
N LYS A 262 -11.29 -15.39 2.72
CA LYS A 262 -11.89 -14.09 3.09
C LYS A 262 -12.19 -13.26 1.84
N ILE A 263 -11.24 -13.14 0.92
CA ILE A 263 -11.47 -12.46 -0.38
C ILE A 263 -12.63 -13.09 -1.14
N ASN A 264 -12.69 -14.42 -1.24
CA ASN A 264 -13.77 -15.11 -1.95
C ASN A 264 -15.14 -14.84 -1.34
N LEU A 265 -15.25 -14.80 -0.01
CA LEU A 265 -16.49 -14.47 0.69
C LEU A 265 -16.86 -13.00 0.53
N MET A 266 -15.89 -12.07 0.67
CA MET A 266 -16.08 -10.64 0.40
C MET A 266 -16.60 -10.41 -1.02
N TYR A 267 -15.99 -11.02 -2.01
CA TYR A 267 -16.33 -10.80 -3.42
C TYR A 267 -17.39 -11.74 -3.96
N LYS A 268 -17.98 -12.59 -3.12
CA LYS A 268 -18.98 -13.61 -3.51
C LYS A 268 -18.50 -14.37 -4.76
N CYS A 269 -17.29 -14.90 -4.69
CA CYS A 269 -16.76 -15.74 -5.76
C CYS A 269 -17.52 -17.07 -5.75
N THR A 270 -18.09 -17.43 -6.89
CA THR A 270 -18.59 -18.78 -7.10
C THR A 270 -17.40 -19.73 -7.15
N GLU A 271 -17.55 -20.93 -6.58
CA GLU A 271 -16.52 -21.95 -6.74
C GLU A 271 -16.30 -22.18 -8.25
N LYS A 272 -15.04 -22.21 -8.67
CA LYS A 272 -14.71 -22.73 -9.99
C LYS A 272 -14.92 -24.24 -9.88
N ASN A 273 -16.04 -24.73 -10.40
CA ASN A 273 -16.24 -26.17 -10.66
C ASN A 273 -15.07 -26.71 -11.48
#